data_AF-A0A3P7KRE7-F1
#
_entry.id   AF-A0A3P7KRE7-F1
#
_cell.length_a   1.000
_cell.length_b   1.000
_cell.length_c   1.000
_cell.angle_alpha   90.00
_cell.angle_beta   90.00
_cell.angle_gamma   90.00
#
_symmetry.space_group_name_H-M   'P 1'
#
loop_
_entity.id
_entity.type
_entity.pdbx_description
1 polymer ?
#
loop_
_entity_poly.entity_id
_entity_poly.type
_entity_poly.pdbx_seq_one_letter_code
_entity_poly.pdbx_strand_id
1 'polypeptide(L)'
;MRKKPFSAEERLIKWTNFAIANGVLKELHVQGSRLNFIVYFNIDVITAIVAVLFIFVLVLIELCLGEVDIVSYLNDHPVTINARGDLHYLH
;
A
#
# COMPACT_ATOMS: atom_id res chain seq x y z
N MET A 1 -24.83 3.50 52.64
CA MET A 1 -24.19 2.72 51.56
C MET A 1 -25.08 1.55 51.19
N ARG A 2 -25.59 1.51 49.96
CA ARG A 2 -26.50 0.45 49.47
C ARG A 2 -25.71 -0.86 49.40
N LYS A 3 -26.01 -1.82 50.30
CA LYS A 3 -25.43 -3.18 50.24
C LYS A 3 -25.66 -3.71 48.83
N LYS A 4 -24.58 -3.95 48.06
CA LYS A 4 -24.70 -4.57 46.74
C LYS A 4 -25.33 -5.94 46.97
N PRO A 5 -26.41 -6.29 46.25
CA PRO A 5 -27.19 -7.50 46.53
C PRO A 5 -26.44 -8.81 46.25
N PHE A 6 -25.25 -8.74 45.64
CA PHE A 6 -24.42 -9.88 45.29
C PHE A 6 -22.95 -9.56 45.52
N SER A 7 -22.17 -10.57 45.92
CA SER A 7 -20.71 -10.48 46.00
C SER A 7 -20.09 -10.36 44.61
N ALA A 8 -18.82 -9.94 44.52
CA ALA A 8 -18.12 -9.87 43.24
C ALA A 8 -17.98 -11.26 42.58
N GLU A 9 -17.79 -12.29 43.39
CA GLU A 9 -17.69 -13.69 42.98
C GLU A 9 -19.02 -14.22 42.40
N GLU A 10 -20.14 -13.97 43.09
CA GLU A 10 -21.47 -14.39 42.61
C GLU A 10 -21.81 -13.75 41.26
N ARG A 11 -21.42 -12.49 41.07
CA ARG A 11 -21.59 -11.79 39.79
C ARG A 11 -20.74 -12.44 38.70
N LEU A 12 -19.49 -12.76 39.00
CA LEU A 12 -18.58 -13.41 38.05
C LEU A 12 -19.17 -14.76 37.60
N ILE A 13 -19.54 -15.61 38.54
CA ILE A 13 -20.14 -16.93 38.26
C ILE A 13 -21.42 -16.77 37.42
N LYS A 14 -22.28 -15.80 37.75
CA LYS A 14 -23.54 -15.57 37.02
C LYS A 14 -23.31 -15.12 35.58
N TRP A 15 -22.36 -14.20 35.34
CA TRP A 15 -22.02 -13.74 34.00
C TRP A 15 -21.31 -14.82 33.17
N THR A 16 -20.42 -15.60 33.79
CA THR A 16 -19.76 -16.74 33.14
C THR A 16 -20.75 -17.82 32.76
N ASN A 17 -21.65 -18.22 33.67
CA ASN A 17 -22.70 -19.19 33.37
C ASN A 17 -23.67 -18.69 32.31
N PHE A 18 -23.98 -17.39 32.32
CA PHE A 18 -24.79 -16.77 31.26
C PHE A 18 -24.09 -16.84 29.89
N ALA A 19 -22.79 -16.54 29.82
CA ALA A 19 -22.02 -16.63 28.58
C ALA A 19 -21.91 -18.07 28.07
N ILE A 20 -21.73 -19.06 28.96
CA ILE A 20 -21.69 -20.48 28.60
C ILE A 20 -23.08 -20.95 28.12
N ALA A 21 -24.14 -20.62 28.85
CA ALA A 21 -25.50 -21.07 28.55
C ALA A 21 -26.08 -20.48 27.25
N ASN A 22 -25.66 -19.26 26.88
CA ASN A 22 -26.11 -18.61 25.65
C ASN A 22 -25.16 -18.84 24.46
N GLY A 23 -24.09 -19.62 24.65
CA GLY A 23 -23.07 -19.87 23.64
C GLY A 23 -22.31 -18.60 23.22
N VAL A 24 -21.56 -18.69 22.12
CA VAL A 24 -20.87 -17.53 21.54
C VAL A 24 -21.92 -16.48 21.19
N LEU A 25 -21.96 -15.38 21.95
CA LEU A 25 -22.77 -14.21 21.62
C LEU A 25 -22.54 -13.87 20.15
N LYS A 26 -23.61 -13.69 19.37
CA LYS A 26 -23.50 -13.34 17.94
C LYS A 26 -22.67 -12.06 17.72
N GLU A 27 -22.67 -11.15 18.71
CA GLU A 27 -21.83 -9.95 18.75
C GLU A 27 -20.34 -10.22 19.02
N LEU A 28 -20.02 -11.39 19.58
CA LEU A 28 -18.66 -11.91 19.78
C LEU A 28 -18.27 -12.88 18.65
N HIS A 29 -18.93 -12.83 17.49
CA HIS A 29 -18.35 -13.39 16.29
C HIS A 29 -17.24 -12.47 15.82
N VAL A 30 -16.01 -12.99 15.75
CA VAL A 30 -14.91 -12.32 15.07
C VAL A 30 -15.34 -12.08 13.63
N GLN A 31 -15.66 -10.82 13.29
CA GLN A 31 -16.10 -10.44 11.95
C GLN A 31 -15.07 -10.81 10.88
N GLY A 32 -13.79 -10.93 11.27
CA GLY A 32 -12.71 -11.44 10.42
C GLY A 32 -12.89 -12.89 9.94
N SER A 33 -13.65 -13.73 10.63
CA SER A 33 -13.94 -15.12 10.21
C SER A 33 -14.85 -15.18 8.96
N ARG A 34 -15.58 -14.10 8.68
CA ARG A 34 -16.49 -13.99 7.52
C ARG A 34 -15.92 -13.16 6.38
N LEU A 35 -14.69 -12.64 6.52
CA LEU A 35 -14.05 -11.88 5.45
C LEU A 35 -13.55 -12.83 4.36
N ASN A 36 -13.80 -12.48 3.10
CA ASN A 36 -13.13 -13.09 1.97
C ASN A 36 -11.61 -12.80 2.09
N PHE A 37 -10.78 -13.75 1.68
CA PHE A 37 -9.32 -13.65 1.64
C PHE A 37 -8.83 -12.31 1.07
N ILE A 38 -9.46 -11.82 -0.01
CA ILE A 38 -9.14 -10.54 -0.66
C ILE A 38 -9.27 -9.36 0.32
N VAL A 39 -10.38 -9.30 1.07
CA VAL A 39 -10.65 -8.24 2.04
C VAL A 39 -9.79 -8.41 3.29
N TYR A 40 -9.60 -9.67 3.74
CA TYR A 40 -8.81 -9.97 4.94
C TYR A 40 -7.37 -9.49 4.80
N PHE A 41 -6.77 -9.69 3.62
CA PHE A 41 -5.41 -9.25 3.32
C PHE A 41 -5.33 -7.90 2.60
N ASN A 42 -6.45 -7.23 2.35
CA ASN A 42 -6.53 -5.97 1.59
C ASN A 42 -5.77 -6.04 0.26
N ILE A 43 -5.94 -7.15 -0.47
CA ILE A 43 -5.24 -7.40 -1.74
C ILE A 43 -5.53 -6.29 -2.76
N ASP A 44 -6.72 -5.68 -2.73
CA ASP A 44 -7.06 -4.54 -3.59
C ASP A 44 -6.15 -3.33 -3.37
N VAL A 45 -5.86 -3.01 -2.10
CA VAL A 45 -4.98 -1.89 -1.72
C VAL A 45 -3.54 -2.17 -2.12
N ILE A 46 -3.07 -3.39 -1.85
CA ILE A 46 -1.72 -3.83 -2.24
C ILE A 46 -1.56 -3.77 -3.76
N THR A 47 -2.56 -4.24 -4.51
CA THR A 47 -2.56 -4.23 -5.98
C THR A 47 -2.50 -2.80 -6.52
N ALA A 48 -3.26 -1.86 -5.95
CA ALA A 48 -3.21 -0.45 -6.35
C ALA A 48 -1.82 0.17 -6.11
N ILE A 49 -1.21 -0.10 -4.96
CA ILE A 49 0.15 0.39 -4.65
C ILE A 49 1.18 -0.17 -5.62
N VAL A 50 1.14 -1.48 -5.88
CA VAL A 50 2.05 -2.14 -6.82
C VAL A 50 1.87 -1.59 -8.23
N ALA A 51 0.64 -1.34 -8.68
CA ALA A 51 0.37 -0.76 -9.99
C ALA A 51 0.94 0.66 -10.12
N VAL A 52 0.77 1.50 -9.09
CA VAL A 52 1.34 2.85 -9.08
C VAL A 52 2.87 2.82 -9.13
N LEU A 53 3.50 1.96 -8.33
CA LEU A 53 4.96 1.80 -8.34
C LEU A 53 5.46 1.27 -9.69
N PHE A 54 4.73 0.33 -10.29
CA PHE A 54 5.07 -0.21 -11.60
C PHE A 54 5.02 0.86 -12.69
N ILE A 55 3.93 1.64 -12.74
CA ILE A 55 3.80 2.77 -13.68
C ILE A 55 4.91 3.80 -13.45
N PHE A 56 5.21 4.12 -12.19
CA PHE A 56 6.28 5.05 -11.85
C PHE A 56 7.63 4.58 -12.38
N VAL A 57 7.97 3.30 -12.19
CA VAL A 57 9.22 2.72 -12.73
C VAL A 57 9.25 2.76 -14.25
N LEU A 58 8.13 2.46 -14.93
CA LEU A 58 8.07 2.54 -16.39
C LEU A 58 8.35 3.97 -16.90
N VAL A 59 7.74 4.98 -16.28
CA VAL A 59 7.97 6.39 -16.62
C VAL A 59 9.43 6.77 -16.40
N LEU A 60 10.04 6.34 -15.29
CA LEU A 60 11.47 6.60 -15.05
C LEU A 60 12.36 5.95 -16.12
N ILE A 61 12.06 4.72 -16.53
CA ILE A 61 12.81 4.03 -17.58
C ILE A 61 12.69 4.80 -18.90
N GLU A 62 11.48 5.20 -19.31
CA GLU A 62 11.27 5.95 -20.55
C GLU A 62 12.02 7.30 -20.54
N LEU A 63 12.02 8.01 -19.40
CA LEU A 63 12.77 9.27 -19.25
C LEU A 63 14.28 9.04 -19.33
N CYS A 64 14.80 8.04 -18.60
CA CYS A 64 16.23 7.73 -18.63
C CYS A 64 16.70 7.25 -20.02
N LEU A 65 15.91 6.42 -20.71
CA LEU A 65 16.23 5.98 -22.06
C LEU A 65 16.18 7.15 -23.06
N GLY A 66 15.18 8.02 -22.95
CA GLY A 66 15.09 9.23 -23.79
C GLY A 66 16.29 10.16 -23.63
N GLU A 67 16.79 10.35 -22.40
CA GLU A 67 18.01 11.12 -22.16
C GLU A 67 19.26 10.43 -22.75
N VAL A 68 19.39 9.11 -22.60
CA VAL A 68 20.52 8.34 -23.15
C VAL A 68 20.54 8.39 -24.69
N ASP A 69 19.38 8.30 -25.33
CA ASP A 69 19.26 8.41 -26.79
C ASP A 69 19.73 9.79 -27.29
N ILE A 70 19.32 10.88 -26.62
CA ILE A 70 19.75 12.24 -26.97
C ILE A 70 21.26 12.41 -26.77
N VAL A 71 21.81 11.93 -25.66
CA VAL A 71 23.25 12.02 -25.37
C VAL A 71 24.06 11.23 -26.39
N SER A 72 23.62 10.02 -26.76
CA SER A 72 24.30 9.20 -27.77
C SER A 72 24.29 9.86 -29.14
N TYR A 73 23.15 10.42 -29.57
CA TYR A 73 23.02 11.15 -30.82
C TYR A 73 23.95 12.35 -30.91
N LEU A 74 24.06 13.15 -29.84
CA LEU A 74 24.97 14.30 -29.79
C LEU A 74 26.45 13.90 -29.74
N ASN A 75 26.76 12.74 -29.18
CA ASN A 75 28.12 12.22 -29.13
C ASN A 75 28.59 11.68 -30.49
N ASP A 76 27.69 11.07 -31.26
CA ASP A 76 27.95 10.59 -32.63
C ASP A 76 28.00 11.75 -33.65
N HIS A 77 27.30 12.85 -33.36
CA HIS A 77 27.30 14.07 -34.18
C HIS A 77 27.85 15.27 -33.38
N PRO A 78 29.18 15.35 -33.17
CA PRO A 78 29.79 16.41 -32.38
C PRO A 78 29.57 17.77 -33.06
N VAL A 79 28.82 18.64 -32.39
CA VAL A 79 28.60 20.02 -32.84
C VAL A 79 29.66 20.92 -32.22
N THR A 80 30.37 21.68 -33.06
CA THR A 80 31.34 22.68 -32.59
C THR A 80 30.77 24.08 -32.73
N ILE A 81 31.06 24.93 -31.74
CA ILE A 81 30.66 26.34 -31.76
C ILE A 81 31.89 27.15 -32.21
N ASN A 82 31.74 27.85 -33.33
CA ASN A 82 32.71 28.81 -33.85
C ASN A 82 32.84 30.01 -32.88
N ALA A 83 34.01 30.68 -32.83
CA ALA A 83 34.21 31.95 -32.12
C ALA A 83 33.19 33.07 -32.47
N ARG A 84 32.46 32.95 -33.58
CA ARG A 84 31.36 33.81 -34.03
C ARG A 84 29.99 33.44 -33.45
N GLY A 85 29.88 32.30 -32.76
CA GLY A 85 28.63 31.77 -32.18
C GLY A 85 27.83 30.86 -33.12
N ASP A 86 28.32 30.60 -34.33
CA ASP A 86 27.63 29.75 -35.31
C ASP A 86 27.87 28.25 -35.03
N LEU A 87 26.79 27.46 -35.05
CA LEU A 87 26.83 26.00 -34.92
C LEU A 87 27.23 25.37 -36.26
N HIS A 88 28.32 24.59 -36.27
CA HIS A 88 28.74 23.82 -37.44
C HIS A 88 28.87 22.33 -37.09
N TYR A 89 28.28 21.49 -37.93
CA TYR A 89 28.47 20.03 -37.88
C TYR A 89 29.86 19.69 -38.43
N LEU A 90 30.63 18.90 -37.68
CA LEU A 90 31.86 18.28 -38.18
C LEU A 90 31.45 17.11 -39.10
N HIS A 91 31.79 17.22 -40.39
CA HIS A 91 31.46 16.22 -41.41
C HIS A 91 32.60 15.22 -41.61
#